data_AF-A0AAN7L8A0-F1
#
_entry.id   AF-A0AAN7L8A0-F1
#
_cell.length_a   1.000
_cell.length_b   1.000
_cell.length_c   1.000
_cell.angle_alpha   90.00
_cell.angle_beta   90.00
_cell.angle_gamma   90.00
#
_symmetry.space_group_name_H-M   'P 1'
#
loop_
_entity.id
_entity.type
_entity.pdbx_description
1 polymer ?
#
loop_
_entity_poly.entity_id
_entity_poly.type
_entity_poly.pdbx_seq_one_letter_code
_entity_poly.pdbx_strand_id
1 'polypeptide(L)'
;MYSNVDFGSAALTNSWRYNIGGGPGSYRHPSDIYDRIWEPHTYDNFVKMANESWVDWKTDDDTYGIPVEVLMTAGRSDNASTNLTVSWKPSGETWYIYFHLAEIQVLKTGQVREIGIYVMDQMVETVLPEYGKSKTVSSIPMSCPFEMNFTLSASPQSSLPPILNPYVHT
;
A
#
# COMPACT_ATOMS: atom_id res chain seq x y z
N MET A 1 9.61 0.45 -38.34
CA MET A 1 9.15 -0.93 -38.07
C MET A 1 8.81 -0.95 -36.58
N TYR A 2 7.53 -0.85 -36.23
CA TYR A 2 7.11 -0.92 -34.83
C TYR A 2 7.02 -2.40 -34.47
N SER A 3 7.88 -2.86 -33.55
CA SER A 3 7.77 -4.20 -33.00
C SER A 3 6.55 -4.25 -32.09
N ASN A 4 5.54 -5.00 -32.51
CA ASN A 4 4.45 -5.41 -31.62
C ASN A 4 5.09 -6.22 -30.48
N VAL A 5 5.04 -5.68 -29.26
CA VAL A 5 5.37 -6.44 -28.07
C VAL A 5 4.13 -7.27 -27.74
N ASP A 6 4.22 -8.55 -28.04
CA ASP A 6 3.20 -9.53 -27.70
C ASP A 6 3.27 -9.76 -26.19
N PHE A 7 2.37 -9.14 -25.42
CA PHE A 7 2.21 -9.46 -24.01
C PHE A 7 1.47 -10.80 -23.94
N GLY A 8 2.22 -11.90 -24.10
CA GLY A 8 1.70 -13.24 -23.89
C GLY A 8 0.94 -13.32 -22.56
N SER A 9 -0.13 -14.10 -22.51
CA SER A 9 -0.93 -14.30 -21.30
C SER A 9 -0.02 -14.72 -20.13
N ALA A 10 0.26 -13.79 -19.22
CA ALA A 10 1.05 -14.04 -18.03
C ALA A 10 0.14 -14.44 -16.86
N ALA A 11 0.59 -15.38 -16.05
CA ALA A 11 -0.07 -15.72 -14.79
C ALA A 11 0.61 -14.95 -13.65
N LEU A 12 -0.17 -14.21 -12.86
CA LEU A 12 0.30 -13.59 -11.63
C LEU A 12 0.19 -14.59 -10.48
N THR A 13 1.23 -14.68 -9.66
CA THR A 13 1.21 -15.52 -8.46
C THR A 13 1.39 -14.63 -7.26
N ASN A 14 0.43 -14.63 -6.34
CA ASN A 14 0.57 -13.86 -5.12
C ASN A 14 1.72 -14.41 -4.27
N SER A 15 2.71 -13.56 -3.97
CA SER A 15 3.74 -13.92 -3.01
C SER A 15 3.36 -13.46 -1.61
N TRP A 16 2.94 -12.19 -1.46
CA TRP A 16 2.61 -11.62 -0.16
C TRP A 16 1.38 -10.72 -0.22
N ARG A 17 0.63 -10.70 0.88
CA ARG A 17 -0.52 -9.81 1.10
C ARG A 17 -0.48 -9.40 2.57
N TYR A 18 0.00 -8.20 2.83
CA TYR A 18 0.28 -7.75 4.18
C TYR A 18 -0.72 -6.73 4.67
N ASN A 19 -1.23 -6.96 5.87
CA ASN A 19 -1.94 -5.97 6.66
C ASN A 19 -0.95 -5.23 7.58
N ILE A 20 -0.70 -3.96 7.29
CA ILE A 20 0.26 -3.15 8.03
C ILE A 20 -0.43 -2.45 9.21
N GLY A 21 0.21 -2.51 10.39
CA GLY A 21 -0.34 -1.87 11.59
C GLY A 21 -1.49 -2.63 12.26
N GLY A 22 -1.89 -3.78 11.68
CA GLY A 22 -2.92 -4.66 12.23
C GLY A 22 -2.54 -5.38 13.53
N GLY A 23 -3.55 -5.97 14.17
CA GLY A 23 -3.40 -6.89 15.30
C GLY A 23 -2.76 -8.23 14.89
N PRO A 24 -2.49 -9.15 15.83
CA PRO A 24 -1.74 -10.39 15.55
C PRO A 24 -2.49 -11.44 14.71
N GLY A 25 -3.78 -11.23 14.42
CA GLY A 25 -4.59 -12.16 13.64
C GLY A 25 -4.58 -11.81 12.15
N SER A 26 -4.60 -12.83 11.30
CA SER A 26 -4.87 -12.65 9.87
C SER A 26 -6.35 -12.39 9.62
N TYR A 27 -6.63 -11.59 8.59
CA TYR A 27 -7.99 -11.36 8.10
C TYR A 27 -8.24 -12.25 6.88
N ARG A 28 -9.39 -12.93 6.90
CA ARG A 28 -9.84 -13.86 5.85
C ARG A 28 -11.36 -13.97 5.89
N HIS A 29 -11.96 -14.95 5.20
CA HIS A 29 -13.40 -15.21 5.31
C HIS A 29 -13.86 -15.32 6.79
N PRO A 30 -14.95 -14.66 7.20
CA PRO A 30 -15.96 -14.00 6.36
C PRO A 30 -15.71 -12.51 6.05
N SER A 31 -14.66 -11.88 6.59
CA SER A 31 -14.37 -10.46 6.34
C SER A 31 -13.86 -10.20 4.92
N ASP A 32 -13.19 -11.18 4.29
CA ASP A 32 -12.80 -11.11 2.87
C ASP A 32 -13.69 -12.05 2.03
N ILE A 33 -14.51 -11.48 1.14
CA ILE A 33 -15.42 -12.22 0.26
C ILE A 33 -14.71 -13.11 -0.76
N TYR A 34 -13.43 -12.85 -1.02
CA TYR A 34 -12.57 -13.64 -1.91
C TYR A 34 -11.75 -14.68 -1.14
N ASP A 35 -11.97 -14.84 0.17
CA ASP A 35 -11.20 -15.69 1.10
C ASP A 35 -9.68 -15.52 0.96
N ARG A 36 -9.22 -14.30 0.62
CA ARG A 36 -7.80 -13.97 0.61
C ARG A 36 -7.35 -13.81 2.06
N ILE A 37 -6.14 -14.29 2.33
CA ILE A 37 -5.50 -14.14 3.64
C ILE A 37 -4.66 -12.86 3.62
N TRP A 38 -4.97 -11.94 4.53
CA TRP A 38 -4.17 -10.75 4.82
C TRP A 38 -3.37 -11.01 6.09
N GLU A 39 -2.07 -11.20 5.91
CA GLU A 39 -1.16 -11.52 7.02
C GLU A 39 -0.73 -10.25 7.74
N PRO A 40 -0.83 -10.18 9.07
CA PRO A 40 -0.38 -9.02 9.80
C PRO A 40 1.14 -8.90 9.68
N HIS A 41 1.61 -7.70 9.34
CA HIS A 41 3.03 -7.44 9.20
C HIS A 41 3.42 -6.12 9.83
N THR A 42 4.59 -6.10 10.45
CA THR A 42 5.08 -4.97 11.21
C THR A 42 6.55 -4.77 10.90
N TYR A 43 6.89 -3.54 10.53
CA TYR A 43 8.27 -3.11 10.35
C TYR A 43 8.74 -2.42 11.63
N ASP A 44 9.93 -2.78 12.10
CA ASP A 44 10.48 -2.29 13.38
C ASP A 44 10.61 -0.76 13.42
N ASN A 45 10.83 -0.12 12.27
CA ASN A 45 10.96 1.31 12.11
C ASN A 45 9.64 2.04 11.82
N PHE A 46 8.49 1.34 11.86
CA PHE A 46 7.19 1.93 11.55
C PHE A 46 6.37 2.07 12.84
N VAL A 47 5.71 3.21 13.01
CA VAL A 47 4.77 3.42 14.10
C VAL A 47 3.39 2.94 13.66
N LYS A 48 2.83 1.95 14.38
CA LYS A 48 1.51 1.41 14.09
C LYS A 48 0.41 2.46 14.28
N MET A 49 -0.61 2.37 13.44
CA MET A 49 -1.81 3.18 13.48
C MET A 49 -3.04 2.33 13.19
N ALA A 50 -4.13 2.64 13.88
CA ALA A 50 -5.44 2.09 13.61
C ALA A 50 -6.49 3.20 13.74
N ASN A 51 -7.55 3.14 12.94
CA ASN A 51 -8.74 3.95 13.17
C ASN A 51 -9.61 3.27 14.25
N GLU A 52 -10.03 4.03 15.25
CA GLU A 52 -10.92 3.57 16.33
C GLU A 52 -12.39 3.98 16.10
N SER A 53 -12.65 4.81 15.08
CA SER A 53 -13.96 5.39 14.80
C SER A 53 -14.65 4.72 13.61
N TRP A 54 -15.95 4.47 13.76
CA TRP A 54 -16.79 3.89 12.71
C TRP A 54 -17.00 4.88 11.57
N VAL A 55 -16.72 4.46 10.34
CA VAL A 55 -16.88 5.23 9.10
C VAL A 55 -17.57 4.34 8.07
N ASP A 56 -18.44 4.93 7.26
CA ASP A 56 -18.96 4.31 6.04
C ASP A 56 -17.85 4.34 4.97
N TRP A 57 -17.07 3.27 4.92
CA TRP A 57 -15.92 3.16 4.04
C TRP A 57 -16.37 3.03 2.58
N LYS A 58 -16.02 4.01 1.77
CA LYS A 58 -16.31 4.02 0.32
C LYS A 58 -15.06 3.66 -0.45
N THR A 59 -15.08 2.55 -1.14
CA THR A 59 -14.01 2.19 -2.06
C THR A 59 -14.25 2.94 -3.37
N ASP A 60 -13.41 3.94 -3.70
CA ASP A 60 -13.49 4.62 -5.01
C ASP A 60 -13.23 3.62 -6.16
N ASP A 61 -12.56 2.50 -5.83
CA ASP A 61 -12.35 1.33 -6.68
C ASP A 61 -12.68 0.04 -5.91
N ASP A 62 -13.96 -0.36 -5.90
CA ASP A 62 -14.43 -1.63 -5.29
C ASP A 62 -13.92 -2.87 -6.05
N THR A 63 -13.23 -2.70 -7.18
CA THR A 63 -12.75 -3.82 -8.01
C THR A 63 -11.87 -4.78 -7.22
N TYR A 64 -11.14 -4.30 -6.22
CA TYR A 64 -10.27 -5.14 -5.38
C TYR A 64 -10.97 -5.68 -4.12
N GLY A 65 -12.14 -5.15 -3.73
CA GLY A 65 -12.92 -5.57 -2.55
C GLY A 65 -12.08 -5.85 -1.30
N ILE A 66 -11.22 -4.90 -0.90
CA ILE A 66 -10.34 -5.05 0.25
C ILE A 66 -11.17 -4.99 1.55
N PRO A 67 -10.99 -5.90 2.51
CA PRO A 67 -11.71 -5.83 3.77
C PRO A 67 -11.45 -4.51 4.49
N VAL A 68 -12.50 -3.90 5.02
CA VAL A 68 -12.44 -2.59 5.67
C VAL A 68 -11.52 -2.63 6.90
N GLU A 69 -11.52 -3.72 7.65
CA GLU A 69 -10.67 -3.95 8.82
C GLU A 69 -9.19 -3.93 8.47
N VAL A 70 -8.84 -4.24 7.23
CA VAL A 70 -7.47 -4.23 6.73
C VAL A 70 -7.10 -2.80 6.28
N LEU A 71 -8.01 -2.06 5.64
CA LEU A 71 -7.82 -0.66 5.25
C LEU A 71 -7.70 0.29 6.45
N MET A 72 -8.34 -0.02 7.58
CA MET A 72 -8.36 0.79 8.80
C MET A 72 -7.05 0.80 9.58
N THR A 73 -6.04 0.04 9.15
CA THR A 73 -4.74 -0.05 9.80
C THR A 73 -3.62 0.37 8.86
N ALA A 74 -2.59 1.00 9.43
CA ALA A 74 -1.43 1.44 8.69
C ALA A 74 -0.17 1.50 9.57
N GLY A 75 0.99 1.58 8.93
CA GLY A 75 2.24 2.02 9.56
C GLY A 75 2.58 3.41 9.08
N ARG A 76 3.05 4.29 9.97
CA ARG A 76 3.56 5.62 9.61
C ARG A 76 5.02 5.78 9.99
N SER A 77 5.67 6.76 9.38
CA SER A 77 6.96 7.21 9.89
C SER A 77 6.77 8.12 11.10
N ASP A 78 7.86 8.39 11.82
CA ASP A 78 7.83 9.25 13.00
C ASP A 78 7.40 10.69 12.67
N ASN A 79 7.80 11.19 11.51
CA ASN A 79 7.57 12.57 11.08
C ASN A 79 7.57 12.70 9.54
N ALA A 80 7.10 13.83 9.03
CA ALA A 80 6.98 14.11 7.58
C ALA A 80 8.32 14.15 6.82
N SER A 81 9.46 14.30 7.50
CA SER A 81 10.77 14.26 6.85
C SER A 81 11.37 12.86 6.74
N THR A 82 10.72 11.85 7.33
CA THR A 82 11.17 10.46 7.32
C THR A 82 10.31 9.63 6.38
N ASN A 83 10.97 8.94 5.46
CA ASN A 83 10.33 8.04 4.52
C ASN A 83 10.03 6.67 5.14
N LEU A 84 9.03 5.99 4.61
CA LEU A 84 8.81 4.57 4.83
C LEU A 84 9.44 3.81 3.67
N THR A 85 10.44 2.98 3.95
CA THR A 85 11.13 2.17 2.93
C THR A 85 11.05 0.70 3.29
N VAL A 86 10.69 -0.12 2.31
CA VAL A 86 10.67 -1.58 2.40
C VAL A 86 11.55 -2.14 1.29
N SER A 87 12.45 -3.05 1.63
CA SER A 87 13.30 -3.74 0.67
C SER A 87 13.25 -5.26 0.85
N TRP A 88 13.45 -5.99 -0.25
CA TRP A 88 13.51 -7.45 -0.26
C TRP A 88 14.41 -7.93 -1.40
N LYS A 89 14.92 -9.16 -1.26
CA LYS A 89 15.66 -9.82 -2.34
C LYS A 89 14.68 -10.58 -3.24
N PRO A 90 14.55 -10.23 -4.53
CA PRO A 90 13.75 -10.99 -5.48
C PRO A 90 14.49 -12.29 -5.87
N SER A 91 13.76 -13.27 -6.40
CA SER A 91 14.32 -14.56 -6.86
C SER A 91 14.35 -14.65 -8.40
N GLY A 92 14.51 -13.51 -9.06
CA GLY A 92 14.57 -13.40 -10.52
C GLY A 92 13.21 -13.18 -11.21
N GLU A 93 12.12 -13.10 -10.43
CA GLU A 93 10.79 -12.81 -10.94
C GLU A 93 10.57 -11.32 -11.25
N THR A 94 9.59 -11.05 -12.10
CA THR A 94 9.01 -9.72 -12.29
C THR A 94 7.89 -9.52 -11.28
N TRP A 95 7.87 -8.37 -10.63
CA TRP A 95 6.94 -8.02 -9.57
C TRP A 95 5.98 -6.92 -9.99
N TYR A 96 4.73 -7.07 -9.59
CA TYR A 96 3.75 -6.01 -9.44
C TYR A 96 3.48 -5.76 -7.96
N ILE A 97 3.35 -4.49 -7.60
CA ILE A 97 3.02 -4.07 -6.25
C ILE A 97 1.73 -3.29 -6.31
N TYR A 98 0.76 -3.67 -5.49
CA TYR A 98 -0.51 -2.98 -5.34
C TYR A 98 -0.57 -2.37 -3.95
N PHE A 99 -0.58 -1.04 -3.88
CA PHE A 99 -0.73 -0.27 -2.65
C PHE A 99 -2.20 0.09 -2.46
N HIS A 100 -2.80 -0.28 -1.33
CA HIS A 100 -4.20 0.05 -1.02
C HIS A 100 -4.25 1.17 0.01
N LEU A 101 -4.16 2.42 -0.44
CA LEU A 101 -4.01 3.58 0.43
C LEU A 101 -5.36 4.14 0.85
N ALA A 102 -5.46 4.52 2.11
CA ALA A 102 -6.62 5.23 2.63
C ALA A 102 -6.26 6.09 3.84
N GLU A 103 -6.89 7.24 3.98
CA GLU A 103 -6.69 8.08 5.15
C GLU A 103 -7.52 7.51 6.30
N ILE A 104 -6.85 7.19 7.40
CA ILE A 104 -7.44 6.51 8.56
C ILE A 104 -7.64 7.46 9.76
N GLN A 105 -7.19 8.71 9.65
CA GLN A 105 -7.39 9.75 10.66
C GLN A 105 -8.27 10.89 10.14
N VAL A 106 -9.15 11.41 10.98
CA VAL A 106 -9.83 12.68 10.70
C VAL A 106 -8.81 13.80 10.84
N LEU A 107 -8.40 14.39 9.72
CA LEU A 107 -7.41 15.46 9.68
C LEU A 107 -8.02 16.78 10.16
N LYS A 108 -7.28 17.57 10.94
CA LYS A 108 -7.70 18.92 11.34
C LYS A 108 -7.56 19.88 10.16
N THR A 109 -8.29 20.99 10.19
CA THR A 109 -8.16 22.06 9.18
C THR A 109 -6.71 22.48 9.00
N GLY A 110 -6.25 22.50 7.75
CA GLY A 110 -4.86 22.84 7.38
C GLY A 110 -3.87 21.68 7.49
N GLN A 111 -4.28 20.52 8.03
CA GLN A 111 -3.51 19.30 7.93
C GLN A 111 -3.83 18.60 6.61
N VAL A 112 -2.78 18.15 5.95
CA VAL A 112 -2.83 17.35 4.74
C VAL A 112 -1.77 16.28 4.82
N ARG A 113 -2.11 15.10 4.31
CA ARG A 113 -1.21 13.98 4.08
C ARG A 113 -1.18 13.73 2.58
N GLU A 114 -0.08 14.05 1.94
CA GLU A 114 0.12 13.76 0.51
C GLU A 114 1.37 12.90 0.38
N ILE A 115 1.23 11.78 -0.33
CA ILE A 115 2.18 10.66 -0.31
C ILE A 115 2.74 10.46 -1.71
N GLY A 116 4.06 10.59 -1.88
CA GLY A 116 4.76 10.14 -3.07
C GLY A 116 5.10 8.65 -2.95
N ILE A 117 4.72 7.86 -3.94
CA ILE A 117 5.02 6.42 -4.01
C ILE A 117 6.13 6.20 -5.04
N TYR A 118 7.21 5.56 -4.62
CA TYR A 118 8.36 5.25 -5.44
C TYR A 118 8.62 3.75 -5.40
N VAL A 119 8.94 3.14 -6.54
CA VAL A 119 9.40 1.76 -6.62
C VAL A 119 10.71 1.78 -7.39
N MET A 120 11.77 1.19 -6.83
CA MET A 120 13.13 1.28 -7.41
C MET A 120 13.55 2.72 -7.73
N ASP A 121 13.30 3.64 -6.79
CA ASP A 121 13.54 5.09 -6.90
C ASP A 121 12.79 5.82 -8.04
N GLN A 122 11.90 5.13 -8.76
CA GLN A 122 11.05 5.72 -9.79
C GLN A 122 9.68 6.10 -9.21
N MET A 123 9.28 7.35 -9.46
CA MET A 123 7.96 7.85 -9.08
C MET A 123 6.87 7.06 -9.80
N VAL A 124 5.98 6.43 -9.04
CA VAL A 124 4.80 5.74 -9.55
C VAL A 124 3.62 6.71 -9.58
N GLU A 125 3.29 7.28 -8.41
CA GLU A 125 2.17 8.20 -8.26
C GLU A 125 2.31 9.06 -7.00
N THR A 126 1.70 10.24 -7.00
CA THR A 126 1.45 11.04 -5.80
C THR A 126 -0.03 10.93 -5.43
N VAL A 127 -0.31 10.51 -4.20
CA VAL A 127 -1.67 10.25 -3.71
C VAL A 127 -2.02 11.18 -2.56
N LEU A 128 -3.20 11.79 -2.66
CA LEU A 128 -3.87 12.48 -1.58
C LEU A 128 -4.98 11.55 -1.03
N PRO A 129 -4.69 10.67 -0.05
CA PRO A 129 -5.68 9.75 0.47
C PRO A 129 -6.84 10.50 1.14
N GLU A 130 -8.06 10.03 0.90
CA GLU A 130 -9.28 10.61 1.48
C GLU A 130 -9.78 9.78 2.65
N TYR A 131 -10.30 10.45 3.68
CA TYR A 131 -10.75 9.78 4.90
C TYR A 131 -11.95 8.88 4.62
N GLY A 132 -11.86 7.61 5.03
CA GLY A 132 -12.90 6.63 4.76
C GLY A 132 -12.98 6.21 3.29
N LYS A 133 -11.98 6.54 2.46
CA LYS A 133 -11.93 6.10 1.07
C LYS A 133 -10.62 5.43 0.72
N SER A 134 -10.72 4.28 0.04
CA SER A 134 -9.55 3.57 -0.44
C SER A 134 -9.25 3.88 -1.90
N LYS A 135 -7.97 4.03 -2.21
CA LYS A 135 -7.43 4.08 -3.56
C LYS A 135 -6.36 3.02 -3.73
N THR A 136 -6.45 2.24 -4.81
CA THR A 136 -5.42 1.29 -5.19
C THR A 136 -4.47 1.91 -6.21
N VAL A 137 -3.17 1.81 -5.96
CA VAL A 137 -2.11 2.19 -6.91
C VAL A 137 -1.31 0.95 -7.27
N SER A 138 -1.20 0.65 -8.55
CA SER A 138 -0.36 -0.44 -9.05
C SER A 138 0.96 0.11 -9.58
N SER A 139 2.07 -0.54 -9.26
CA SER A 139 3.34 -0.31 -9.95
C SER A 139 3.29 -0.81 -11.39
N ILE A 140 4.21 -0.31 -12.22
CA ILE A 140 4.59 -1.02 -13.46
C ILE A 140 5.32 -2.33 -13.10
N PRO A 141 5.36 -3.34 -13.99
CA PRO A 141 6.15 -4.54 -13.76
C PRO A 141 7.62 -4.19 -13.62
N MET A 142 8.27 -4.70 -12.57
CA MET A 142 9.69 -4.43 -12.31
C MET A 142 10.45 -5.70 -11.95
N SER A 143 11.70 -5.76 -12.39
CA SER A 143 12.63 -6.83 -12.05
C SER A 143 14.00 -6.24 -11.72
N CYS A 144 14.59 -6.67 -10.62
CA CYS A 144 15.96 -6.31 -10.24
C CYS A 144 16.69 -7.60 -9.84
N PRO A 145 17.96 -7.82 -10.25
CA PRO A 145 18.68 -9.03 -9.88
C PRO A 145 19.26 -9.01 -8.45
N PHE A 146 19.25 -7.85 -7.77
CA PHE A 146 19.93 -7.66 -6.49
C PHE A 146 18.96 -7.42 -5.33
N GLU A 147 18.23 -6.31 -5.39
CA GLU A 147 17.31 -5.88 -4.34
C GLU A 147 16.18 -5.08 -4.97
N MET A 148 14.96 -5.38 -4.54
CA MET A 148 13.77 -4.61 -4.85
C MET A 148 13.44 -3.73 -3.65
N ASN A 149 12.94 -2.52 -3.90
CA ASN A 149 12.41 -1.67 -2.84
C ASN A 149 11.21 -0.84 -3.32
N PHE A 150 10.46 -0.37 -2.33
CA PHE A 150 9.57 0.76 -2.52
C PHE A 150 9.71 1.75 -1.36
N THR A 151 9.39 3.00 -1.64
CA THR A 151 9.46 4.10 -0.68
C THR A 151 8.18 4.92 -0.75
N LEU A 152 7.60 5.23 0.42
CA LEU A 152 6.55 6.23 0.58
C LEU A 152 7.16 7.44 1.29
N SER A 153 7.06 8.61 0.66
CA SER A 153 7.54 9.87 1.22
C SER A 153 6.39 10.87 1.36
N ALA A 154 6.49 11.77 2.32
CA ALA A 154 5.61 12.94 2.36
C ALA A 154 6.06 13.94 1.28
N SER A 155 5.11 14.47 0.51
CA SER A 155 5.41 15.55 -0.42
C SER A 155 5.78 16.85 0.31
N PRO A 156 6.36 17.85 -0.37
CA PRO A 156 6.59 19.17 0.22
C PRO A 156 5.31 19.87 0.71
N GLN A 157 4.14 19.48 0.19
CA GLN A 157 2.83 19.99 0.58
C GLN A 157 2.29 19.26 1.81
N SER A 158 2.79 18.06 2.11
CA SER A 158 2.33 17.25 3.23
C SER A 158 2.78 17.82 4.58
N SER A 159 1.83 17.99 5.48
CA SER A 159 2.07 18.38 6.88
C SER A 159 2.21 17.17 7.82
N LEU A 160 1.89 15.97 7.33
CA LEU A 160 1.82 14.74 8.09
C LEU A 160 2.79 13.68 7.54
N PRO A 161 3.27 12.76 8.39
CA PRO A 161 4.08 11.63 7.94
C PRO A 161 3.32 10.77 6.91
N PRO A 162 4.02 10.19 5.93
CA PRO A 162 3.42 9.19 5.04
C PRO A 162 2.91 8.00 5.85
N ILE A 163 1.90 7.33 5.30
CA ILE A 163 1.35 6.09 5.85
C ILE A 163 1.41 5.00 4.79
N LEU A 164 1.70 3.78 5.24
CA LEU A 164 1.59 2.56 4.47
C LEU A 164 0.43 1.75 5.03
N ASN A 165 -0.67 1.74 4.28
CA ASN A 165 -1.78 0.82 4.43
C ASN A 165 -1.40 -0.57 3.84
N PRO A 166 -2.33 -1.55 3.78
CA PRO A 166 -2.05 -2.87 3.22
C PRO A 166 -1.56 -2.82 1.78
N TYR A 167 -0.75 -3.80 1.40
CA TYR A 167 -0.29 -3.95 0.03
C TYR A 167 -0.10 -5.41 -0.35
N VAL A 168 -0.03 -5.64 -1.65
CA VAL A 168 0.09 -6.96 -2.27
C VAL A 168 1.29 -6.99 -3.21
N HIS A 169 2.06 -8.08 -3.15
CA HIS A 169 3.08 -8.41 -4.13
C HIS A 169 2.62 -9.60 -4.99
N THR A 170 2.74 -9.49 -6.31
CA THR A 170 2.34 -10.53 -7.28
C THR A 170 3.25 -10.62 -8.49
#